data_AF-A0A497JJJ8-F1
#
_entry.id   AF-A0A497JJJ8-F1
#
_cell.length_a   1.000
_cell.length_b   1.000
_cell.length_c   1.000
_cell.angle_alpha   90.00
_cell.angle_beta   90.00
_cell.angle_gamma   90.00
#
_symmetry.space_group_name_H-M   'P 1'
#
loop_
_entity.id
_entity.type
_entity.pdbx_description
1 polymer ?
#
loop_
_entity_poly.entity_id
_entity_poly.type
_entity_poly.pdbx_seq_one_letter_code
_entity_poly.pdbx_strand_id
1 'polypeptide(L)' 'MIKIGCCGYPTSMKKYYGLFKLIELNTTFYQYPRFSTVEGWRQ' A
#
# COMPACT_ATOMS: atom_id res chain seq x y z
N MET A 1 10.83 -15.02 -6.22
CA MET A 1 10.67 -14.42 -4.88
C MET A 1 9.18 -14.27 -4.62
N ILE A 2 8.67 -14.78 -3.49
CA ILE A 2 7.24 -14.66 -3.14
C ILE A 2 7.09 -13.48 -2.17
N LYS A 3 6.09 -12.62 -2.39
CA LYS A 3 5.72 -11.51 -1.49
C LYS A 3 4.32 -11.76 -0.95
N ILE A 4 4.15 -11.54 0.35
CA ILE A 4 2.89 -11.76 1.07
C ILE A 4 2.41 -10.41 1.62
N GLY A 5 1.09 -10.17 1.55
CA GLY A 5 0.45 -8.93 1.96
C GLY A 5 -1.06 -9.10 2.11
N CYS A 6 -1.76 -8.00 2.34
CA CYS A 6 -3.21 -7.93 2.58
C CYS A 6 -3.90 -7.04 1.55
N CYS A 7 -5.22 -7.21 1.47
CA CYS A 7 -6.16 -6.32 0.80
C CYS A 7 -6.37 -5.08 1.68
N GLY A 8 -5.68 -3.97 1.35
CA GLY A 8 -5.69 -2.77 2.19
C GLY A 8 -4.95 -2.93 3.54
N TYR A 9 -5.01 -1.88 4.36
CA TYR A 9 -4.37 -1.86 5.67
C TYR A 9 -5.39 -2.22 6.78
N PRO A 10 -5.29 -3.41 7.41
CA PRO A 10 -6.17 -3.76 8.55
C PRO A 10 -5.78 -3.03 9.85
N THR A 11 -4.70 -2.26 9.81
CA THR A 11 -4.17 -1.46 10.93
C THR A 11 -3.53 -0.18 10.38
N SER A 12 -2.86 0.62 11.21
CA SER A 12 -2.15 1.81 10.71
C SER A 12 -1.03 1.42 9.73
N MET A 13 -0.82 2.23 8.70
CA MET A 13 0.22 1.99 7.68
C MET A 13 1.60 1.78 8.32
N LYS A 14 1.94 2.59 9.33
CA LYS A 14 3.20 2.50 10.08
C LYS A 14 3.40 1.12 10.73
N LYS A 15 2.36 0.58 11.37
CA LYS A 15 2.42 -0.75 12.00
C LYS A 15 2.49 -1.85 10.94
N TYR A 16 1.76 -1.68 9.85
CA TYR A 16 1.69 -2.65 8.76
C TYR A 16 3.04 -2.86 8.07
N TYR A 17 3.75 -1.77 7.76
CA TYR A 17 5.08 -1.84 7.13
C TYR A 17 6.16 -2.50 8.01
N GLY A 18 5.93 -2.59 9.32
CA GLY A 18 6.79 -3.39 10.20
C GLY A 18 6.65 -4.90 10.02
N LEU A 19 5.54 -5.37 9.41
CA LEU A 19 5.22 -6.80 9.27
C LEU A 19 5.26 -7.27 7.81
N PHE A 20 4.73 -6.46 6.89
CA PHE A 20 4.60 -6.82 5.48
C PHE A 20 5.29 -5.80 4.57
N LYS A 21 5.88 -6.31 3.48
CA LYS A 21 6.55 -5.51 2.44
C LYS A 21 5.72 -5.40 1.15
N LEU A 22 4.45 -5.80 1.21
CA LEU A 22 3.52 -5.76 0.09
C LEU A 22 2.11 -5.49 0.61
N ILE A 23 1.32 -4.76 -0.17
CA ILE A 23 -0.11 -4.51 0.06
C ILE A 23 -0.81 -4.39 -1.28
N GLU A 24 -2.08 -4.76 -1.32
CA GLU A 24 -3.00 -4.49 -2.43
C GLU A 24 -3.80 -3.21 -2.13
N LEU A 25 -3.82 -2.30 -3.10
CA LEU A 25 -4.57 -1.05 -3.02
C LEU A 25 -5.84 -1.16 -3.85
N ASN A 26 -7.01 -1.09 -3.20
CA ASN A 26 -8.30 -1.20 -3.89
C ASN A 26 -8.98 0.13 -4.20
N THR A 27 -8.49 1.23 -3.62
CA THR A 27 -8.99 2.58 -3.93
C THR A 27 -8.69 3.01 -5.37
N THR A 28 -7.72 2.38 -6.04
CA THR A 28 -7.34 2.72 -7.41
C THR A 28 -8.29 2.17 -8.47
N PHE A 29 -9.25 1.33 -8.10
CA PHE A 29 -10.14 0.66 -9.06
C PHE A 29 -11.13 1.62 -9.75
N TYR A 30 -11.40 2.77 -9.15
CA TYR A 30 -12.31 3.79 -9.69
C TYR A 30 -11.64 5.15 -9.91
N GLN A 31 -10.59 5.47 -9.17
CA GLN A 31 -9.84 6.72 -9.31
C GLN A 31 -8.36 6.50 -8.96
N TYR A 32 -7.47 6.86 -9.89
CA TYR A 32 -6.04 6.78 -9.61
C TYR A 32 -5.64 7.76 -8.50
N PRO A 33 -4.65 7.39 -7.64
CA PRO A 33 -4.09 8.32 -6.68
C PRO A 33 -3.41 9.49 -7.39
N ARG A 34 -3.30 10.63 -6.72
CA ARG A 34 -2.50 11.77 -7.21
C ARG A 34 -1.04 11.33 -7.39
N PHE A 35 -0.38 11.85 -8.42
CA PHE A 35 1.04 11.57 -8.66
C PHE A 35 1.91 11.80 -7.42
N SER A 36 1.69 12.92 -6.71
CA SER A 36 2.40 13.24 -5.47
C SER A 36 2.23 12.19 -4.36
N THR A 37 1.08 11.50 -4.31
CA THR A 37 0.85 10.40 -3.38
C THR A 37 1.69 9.19 -3.75
N VAL A 38 1.74 8.83 -5.04
CA VAL A 38 2.52 7.69 -5.53
C VAL A 38 4.02 7.94 -5.41
N GLU A 39 4.48 9.17 -5.67
CA GLU A 39 5.88 9.56 -5.44
C GLU A 39 6.28 9.40 -3.97
N GLY A 40 5.39 9.80 -3.06
CA GLY A 40 5.61 9.61 -1.61
C GLY A 40 5.70 8.15 -1.16
N TRP A 41 5.16 7.19 -1.91
CA TRP A 41 5.30 5.76 -1.60
C TRP A 41 6.63 5.16 -2.07
N ARG A 42 7.36 5.84 -2.96
CA ARG A 42 8.67 5.38 -3.47
C ARG A 42 9.83 5.76 -2.55
N GLN A 43 9.64 6.79 -1.73
CA GLN A 43 10.60 7.27 -0.75
C GLN A 43 10.54 6.41 0.52
#